data_AF-X0TQI0-F1
#
_entry.id   AF-X0TQI0-F1
#
_cell.length_a   1.000
_cell.length_b   1.000
_cell.length_c   1.000
_cell.angle_alpha   90.00
_cell.angle_beta   90.00
_cell.angle_gamma   90.00
#
_symmetry.space_group_name_H-M   'P 1'
#
loop_
_entity.id
_entity.type
_entity.pdbx_description
1 polymer ?
#
loop_
_entity_poly.entity_id
_entity_poly.type
_entity_poly.pdbx_seq_one_letter_code
_entity_poly.pdbx_strand_id
1 'polypeptide(L)'
;ILVGKITPKGETELTAEEKLLRAIFGEKAKEVKDTSLRVPHGEWGKVIDVKVFSRADHAELPPGVNQLVRVWVAQTRKVSEGDKLAGRHGNKGVIARILPVEDMPLLPDGRPVELILNPIGVPSRMNLGPVLETHLGWAANALGFRVLSPVFDGADNDAIEDALCRAWIAQRSGAVGLDLETDSTSFDLEQAKAWLSERGYDGERIFSDEYRGEAKKACLRLWLGDVGISSQGLSDEEAEAEAQRVSEERTLPIPTSGKTILYDGRTGEPFDQPVTVGYVYIMKLIHLVEDKIHARSTGPYSLITQQPLGGKAQFEGRIQA
;
A
#
# COMPACT_ATOMS: atom_id res chain seq x y z
N ILE A 1 6.92 11.36 32.21
CA ILE A 1 5.77 12.13 32.75
C ILE A 1 5.50 13.26 31.76
N LEU A 2 4.26 13.46 31.33
CA LEU A 2 3.89 14.55 30.42
C LEU A 2 3.61 15.85 31.19
N VAL A 3 2.84 15.78 32.27
CA VAL A 3 2.53 16.92 33.12
C VAL A 3 2.57 16.49 34.58
N GLY A 4 3.43 17.12 35.37
CA GLY A 4 3.50 16.90 36.82
C GLY A 4 2.27 17.45 37.53
N LYS A 5 1.59 16.63 38.34
CA LYS A 5 0.44 17.06 39.15
C LYS A 5 0.46 16.35 40.51
N ILE A 6 0.26 17.12 41.57
CA ILE A 6 0.08 16.62 42.93
C ILE A 6 -1.33 16.94 43.40
N THR A 7 -1.93 16.01 44.15
CA THR A 7 -3.25 16.20 44.75
C THR A 7 -3.17 15.84 46.23
N PRO A 8 -3.77 16.62 47.14
CA PRO A 8 -3.79 16.26 48.55
C PRO A 8 -4.46 14.90 48.72
N LYS A 9 -3.86 14.03 49.56
CA LYS A 9 -4.47 12.75 49.93
C LYS A 9 -5.64 13.07 50.88
N GLY A 10 -6.81 12.49 50.62
CA GLY A 10 -7.96 12.68 51.52
C GLY A 10 -7.66 12.15 52.92
N GLU A 11 -8.39 12.64 53.93
CA GLU A 11 -8.34 12.15 55.31
C GLU A 11 -8.78 10.69 55.36
N THR A 12 -7.83 9.79 55.21
CA THR A 12 -8.00 8.36 55.39
C THR A 12 -6.99 7.94 56.43
N GLU A 13 -7.48 7.44 57.57
CA GLU A 13 -6.61 6.91 58.61
C GLU A 13 -5.74 5.79 58.01
N LEU A 14 -4.43 5.90 58.21
CA LEU A 14 -3.48 4.87 57.75
C LEU A 14 -3.80 3.55 58.45
N THR A 15 -3.76 2.45 57.70
CA THR A 15 -3.94 1.12 58.27
C THR A 15 -2.77 0.77 59.21
N ALA A 16 -2.96 -0.22 60.08
CA ALA A 16 -1.92 -0.63 61.03
C ALA A 16 -0.65 -1.12 60.30
N GLU A 17 -0.80 -1.78 59.14
CA GLU A 17 0.29 -2.26 58.30
C GLU A 17 1.10 -1.11 57.68
N GLU A 18 0.42 -0.09 57.15
CA GLU A 18 1.08 1.10 56.58
C GLU A 18 1.82 1.90 57.67
N LYS A 19 1.25 1.98 58.87
CA LYS A 19 1.90 2.63 60.03
C LYS A 19 3.17 1.88 60.44
N LEU A 20 3.12 0.55 60.52
CA LEU A 20 4.28 -0.29 60.86
C LEU A 20 5.38 -0.19 59.81
N LEU A 21 5.03 -0.29 58.53
CA LEU A 21 5.99 -0.14 57.43
C LEU A 21 6.73 1.20 57.50
N ARG A 22 6.02 2.30 57.73
CA ARG A 22 6.63 3.63 57.86
C ARG A 22 7.54 3.74 59.08
N ALA A 23 7.17 3.12 60.19
CA ALA A 23 8.00 3.09 61.39
C ALA A 23 9.32 2.32 61.17
N ILE A 24 9.29 1.21 60.41
CA ILE A 24 10.47 0.41 60.08
C ILE A 24 11.40 1.16 59.11
N PHE A 25 10.84 1.80 58.07
CA PHE A 25 11.63 2.46 57.02
C PHE A 25 11.94 3.95 57.30
N GLY A 26 11.45 4.52 58.41
CA GLY A 26 11.68 5.93 58.76
C GLY A 26 11.05 6.93 57.79
N GLU A 27 10.10 6.50 56.97
CA GLU A 27 9.46 7.36 55.97
C GLU A 27 8.37 8.24 56.61
N LYS A 28 8.53 9.56 56.50
CA LYS A 28 7.48 10.52 56.90
C LYS A 28 6.24 10.35 56.02
N ALA A 29 5.07 10.54 56.63
CA ALA A 29 3.80 10.51 55.90
C ALA A 29 3.78 11.56 54.79
N LYS A 30 3.66 11.13 53.54
CA LYS A 30 3.40 12.03 52.40
C LYS A 30 1.92 12.42 52.42
N GLU A 31 1.65 13.72 52.57
CA GLU A 31 0.29 14.31 52.56
C GLU A 31 -0.28 14.47 51.14
N VAL A 32 0.55 14.25 50.11
CA VAL A 32 0.18 14.42 48.70
C VAL A 32 0.35 13.12 47.92
N LYS A 33 -0.53 12.92 46.93
CA LYS A 33 -0.48 11.85 45.94
C LYS A 33 -0.05 12.41 44.59
N ASP A 34 0.85 11.69 43.91
CA ASP A 34 1.18 11.95 42.51
C ASP A 34 -0.02 11.58 41.62
N THR A 35 -0.58 12.58 40.93
CA THR A 35 -1.68 12.44 39.95
C THR A 35 -1.25 12.98 38.59
N SER A 36 0.05 12.94 38.30
CA SER A 36 0.66 13.42 37.07
C SER A 36 0.10 12.72 35.83
N LEU A 37 -0.05 13.47 34.74
CA LEU A 37 -0.34 12.92 33.42
C LEU A 37 0.90 12.19 32.91
N ARG A 38 0.73 10.92 32.55
CA ARG A 38 1.76 10.07 31.95
C ARG A 38 1.33 9.71 30.53
N VAL A 39 2.29 9.33 29.70
CA VAL A 39 1.99 8.80 28.36
C VAL A 39 1.19 7.51 28.54
N PRO A 40 0.04 7.34 27.86
CA PRO A 40 -0.70 6.09 27.88
C PRO A 40 0.15 4.91 27.42
N HIS A 41 -0.16 3.70 27.89
CA HIS A 41 0.56 2.52 27.40
C HIS A 41 0.28 2.28 25.91
N GLY A 42 1.31 1.90 25.15
CA GLY A 42 1.23 1.68 23.71
C GLY A 42 1.39 2.96 22.88
N GLU A 43 1.31 4.14 23.49
CA GLU A 43 1.58 5.41 22.82
C GLU A 43 3.01 5.86 23.03
N TRP A 44 3.60 6.44 22.00
CA TRP A 44 4.92 7.05 22.05
C TRP A 44 5.02 8.14 20.98
N GLY A 45 5.99 9.03 21.13
CA GLY A 45 6.25 10.07 20.14
C GLY A 45 7.09 11.21 20.70
N LYS A 46 7.21 12.26 19.89
CA LYS A 46 7.92 13.49 20.25
C LYS A 46 6.91 14.58 20.60
N VAL A 47 7.13 15.27 21.72
CA VAL A 47 6.34 16.46 22.06
C VAL A 47 6.63 17.54 21.02
N ILE A 48 5.59 18.03 20.37
CA ILE A 48 5.68 19.07 19.34
C ILE A 48 5.23 20.43 19.84
N ASP A 49 4.31 20.47 20.81
CA ASP A 49 3.77 21.71 21.36
C ASP A 49 3.25 21.47 22.78
N VAL A 50 3.29 22.53 23.59
CA VAL A 50 2.72 22.58 24.95
C VAL A 50 2.05 23.93 25.15
N LYS A 51 0.75 23.93 25.43
CA LYS A 51 -0.01 25.14 25.73
C LYS A 51 -0.55 25.06 27.14
N VAL A 52 -0.31 26.13 27.88
CA VAL A 52 -0.76 26.30 29.26
C VAL A 52 -1.78 27.42 29.29
N PHE A 53 -2.96 27.13 29.78
CA PHE A 53 -4.04 28.09 29.96
C PHE A 53 -4.22 28.30 31.47
N SER A 54 -4.00 29.53 31.93
CA SER A 54 -4.30 29.93 33.30
C SER A 54 -5.68 30.60 33.36
N ARG A 55 -6.33 30.56 34.53
CA ARG A 55 -7.61 31.28 34.72
C ARG A 55 -7.46 32.80 34.65
N ALA A 56 -6.24 33.33 34.87
CA ALA A 56 -5.98 34.75 34.75
C ALA A 56 -5.97 35.22 33.28
N ASP A 57 -5.46 34.37 32.38
CA ASP A 57 -5.28 34.71 30.95
C ASP A 57 -6.46 34.26 30.08
N HIS A 58 -7.25 33.27 30.54
CA HIS A 58 -8.37 32.69 29.79
C HIS A 58 -9.60 32.47 30.67
N ALA A 59 -10.67 33.24 30.41
CA ALA A 59 -11.91 33.23 31.20
C ALA A 59 -12.82 32.00 30.96
N GLU A 60 -12.59 31.21 29.92
CA GLU A 60 -13.44 30.06 29.55
C GLU A 60 -12.96 28.71 30.11
N LEU A 61 -12.27 28.70 31.25
CA LEU A 61 -11.92 27.45 31.92
C LEU A 61 -13.14 26.88 32.67
N PRO A 62 -13.36 25.55 32.66
CA PRO A 62 -14.42 24.93 33.43
C PRO A 62 -14.35 25.30 34.93
N PRO A 63 -15.50 25.36 35.62
CA PRO A 63 -15.53 25.64 37.05
C PRO A 63 -14.67 24.61 37.81
N GLY A 64 -13.91 25.09 38.81
CA GLY A 64 -12.96 24.25 39.57
C GLY A 64 -11.59 23.98 38.90
N VAL A 65 -11.36 24.40 37.64
CA VAL A 65 -10.06 24.26 36.97
C VAL A 65 -9.23 25.55 37.08
N ASN A 66 -8.09 25.49 37.76
CA ASN A 66 -7.17 26.63 37.91
C ASN A 66 -6.26 26.82 36.68
N GLN A 67 -5.78 25.71 36.11
CA GLN A 67 -4.87 25.67 34.98
C GLN A 67 -5.15 24.43 34.14
N LEU A 68 -5.16 24.61 32.81
CA LEU A 68 -5.27 23.53 31.83
C LEU A 68 -3.97 23.45 31.04
N VAL A 69 -3.35 22.27 30.99
CA VAL A 69 -2.14 22.02 30.20
C VAL A 69 -2.49 21.04 29.08
N ARG A 70 -2.27 21.45 27.83
CA ARG A 70 -2.40 20.60 26.65
C ARG A 70 -1.00 20.29 26.11
N VAL A 71 -0.71 19.02 25.88
CA VAL A 71 0.56 18.53 25.34
C VAL A 71 0.25 17.80 24.04
N TRP A 72 0.85 18.24 22.93
CA TRP A 72 0.72 17.57 21.63
C TRP A 72 1.92 16.68 21.41
N VAL A 73 1.67 15.41 21.12
CA VAL A 73 2.69 14.39 20.83
C VAL A 73 2.49 13.91 19.41
N ALA A 74 3.55 13.95 18.60
CA ALA A 74 3.55 13.47 17.23
C ALA A 74 4.37 12.18 17.10
N GLN A 75 3.90 11.28 16.24
CA GLN A 75 4.54 10.00 15.94
C GLN A 75 4.54 9.80 14.41
N THR A 76 5.67 9.37 13.86
CA THR A 76 5.73 8.89 12.47
C THR A 76 5.46 7.39 12.48
N ARG A 77 4.40 6.96 11.78
CA ARG A 77 3.99 5.56 11.70
C ARG A 77 4.33 4.98 10.33
N LYS A 78 5.33 4.10 10.29
CA LYS A 78 5.68 3.33 9.09
C LYS A 78 4.61 2.27 8.81
N VAL A 79 4.63 1.69 7.61
CA VAL A 79 3.79 0.54 7.28
C VAL A 79 4.30 -0.68 8.05
N SER A 80 3.38 -1.47 8.59
CA SER A 80 3.72 -2.67 9.37
C SER A 80 2.75 -3.80 9.07
N GLU A 81 3.17 -5.03 9.36
CA GLU A 81 2.29 -6.21 9.26
C GLU A 81 1.05 -6.02 10.13
N GLY A 82 -0.12 -6.38 9.61
CA GLY A 82 -1.41 -6.10 10.25
C GLY A 82 -2.05 -4.76 9.87
N ASP A 83 -1.33 -3.83 9.26
CA ASP A 83 -1.93 -2.61 8.71
C ASP A 83 -2.82 -2.92 7.52
N LYS A 84 -3.88 -2.11 7.35
CA LYS A 84 -4.85 -2.29 6.28
C LYS A 84 -4.56 -1.38 5.09
N LEU A 85 -4.47 -1.98 3.90
CA LEU A 85 -4.33 -1.29 2.63
C LEU A 85 -5.62 -1.44 1.80
N ALA A 86 -5.85 -0.50 0.89
CA ALA A 86 -6.96 -0.54 -0.04
C ALA A 86 -6.62 0.07 -1.39
N GLY A 87 -7.03 -0.58 -2.47
CA GLY A 87 -7.09 0.05 -3.79
C GLY A 87 -8.37 0.85 -3.97
N ARG A 88 -8.42 1.65 -5.05
CA ARG A 88 -9.56 2.52 -5.39
C ARG A 88 -10.82 1.73 -5.72
N HIS A 89 -10.66 0.50 -6.20
CA HIS A 89 -11.76 -0.37 -6.61
C HIS A 89 -12.37 -1.18 -5.45
N GLY A 90 -12.02 -0.91 -4.19
CA GLY A 90 -12.62 -1.60 -3.04
C GLY A 90 -12.00 -2.95 -2.71
N ASN A 91 -10.91 -3.34 -3.39
CA ASN A 91 -9.98 -4.36 -2.91
C ASN A 91 -9.33 -3.86 -1.61
N LYS A 92 -9.56 -4.58 -0.51
CA LYS A 92 -9.05 -4.25 0.83
C LYS A 92 -8.34 -5.47 1.36
N GLY A 93 -7.13 -5.27 1.86
CA GLY A 93 -6.27 -6.32 2.39
C GLY A 93 -5.56 -5.87 3.64
N VAL A 94 -5.11 -6.83 4.43
CA VAL A 94 -4.20 -6.62 5.55
C VAL A 94 -2.83 -7.09 5.09
N ILE A 95 -1.77 -6.36 5.44
CA ILE A 95 -0.40 -6.78 5.14
C ILE A 95 -0.10 -8.03 5.96
N ALA A 96 0.06 -9.16 5.29
CA ALA A 96 0.30 -10.44 5.94
C ALA A 96 1.78 -10.65 6.27
N ARG A 97 2.67 -10.16 5.39
CA ARG A 97 4.13 -10.27 5.55
C ARG A 97 4.82 -9.14 4.80
N ILE A 98 5.93 -8.65 5.35
CA ILE A 98 6.88 -7.77 4.65
C ILE A 98 8.13 -8.60 4.36
N LEU A 99 8.41 -8.84 3.08
CA LEU A 99 9.57 -9.62 2.64
C LEU A 99 10.78 -8.72 2.37
N PRO A 100 12.01 -9.22 2.55
CA PRO A 100 13.21 -8.59 2.00
C PRO A 100 13.14 -8.49 0.47
N VAL A 101 13.88 -7.56 -0.11
CA VAL A 101 13.83 -7.27 -1.55
C VAL A 101 14.35 -8.45 -2.38
N GLU A 102 15.35 -9.14 -1.87
CA GLU A 102 15.95 -10.34 -2.46
C GLU A 102 15.00 -11.54 -2.55
N ASP A 103 13.98 -11.58 -1.70
CA ASP A 103 12.97 -12.65 -1.68
C ASP A 103 11.77 -12.36 -2.60
N MET A 104 11.66 -11.13 -3.11
CA MET A 104 10.54 -10.72 -3.96
C MET A 104 10.72 -11.23 -5.39
N PRO A 105 9.63 -11.58 -6.09
CA PRO A 105 9.67 -11.87 -7.52
C PRO A 105 10.33 -10.74 -8.31
N LEU A 106 11.23 -11.12 -9.21
CA LEU A 106 12.00 -10.20 -10.05
C LEU A 106 11.45 -10.19 -11.48
N LEU A 107 11.40 -9.01 -12.07
CA LEU A 107 11.16 -8.82 -13.50
C LEU A 107 12.39 -9.22 -14.33
N PRO A 108 12.24 -9.42 -15.65
CA PRO A 108 13.38 -9.74 -16.53
C PRO A 108 14.46 -8.65 -16.59
N ASP A 109 14.11 -7.41 -16.24
CA ASP A 109 15.02 -6.27 -16.12
C ASP A 109 15.74 -6.21 -14.76
N GLY A 110 15.46 -7.17 -13.85
CA GLY A 110 16.04 -7.26 -12.51
C GLY A 110 15.29 -6.48 -11.43
N ARG A 111 14.24 -5.72 -11.77
CA ARG A 111 13.49 -4.96 -10.77
C ARG A 111 12.60 -5.88 -9.92
N PRO A 112 12.58 -5.73 -8.60
CA PRO A 112 11.67 -6.47 -7.72
C PRO A 112 10.26 -5.91 -7.78
N VAL A 113 9.25 -6.77 -7.68
CA VAL A 113 7.87 -6.33 -7.48
C VAL A 113 7.68 -5.81 -6.05
N GLU A 114 6.86 -4.77 -5.86
CA GLU A 114 6.65 -4.15 -4.54
C GLU A 114 5.47 -4.76 -3.76
N LEU A 115 4.45 -5.23 -4.48
CA LEU A 115 3.19 -5.70 -3.88
C LEU A 115 2.66 -6.91 -4.64
N ILE A 116 2.38 -8.00 -3.91
CA ILE A 116 1.78 -9.21 -4.46
C ILE A 116 0.32 -9.26 -4.03
N LEU A 117 -0.60 -9.18 -5.00
CA LEU A 117 -2.03 -9.29 -4.77
C LEU A 117 -2.53 -10.67 -5.21
N ASN A 118 -3.26 -11.35 -4.32
CA ASN A 118 -3.85 -12.65 -4.64
C ASN A 118 -4.96 -12.51 -5.69
N PRO A 119 -4.88 -13.20 -6.85
CA PRO A 119 -5.86 -13.09 -7.93
C PRO A 119 -7.26 -13.61 -7.56
N ILE A 120 -7.40 -14.51 -6.58
CA ILE A 120 -8.68 -15.13 -6.19
C ILE A 120 -9.72 -14.07 -5.75
N GLY A 121 -9.25 -12.92 -5.24
CA GLY A 121 -10.12 -11.82 -4.81
C GLY A 121 -10.84 -11.09 -5.95
N VAL A 122 -10.40 -11.25 -7.20
CA VAL A 122 -10.96 -10.55 -8.36
C VAL A 122 -12.20 -11.27 -8.92
N PRO A 123 -12.16 -12.56 -9.29
CA PRO A 123 -13.33 -13.27 -9.85
C PRO A 123 -14.50 -13.32 -8.87
N SER A 124 -14.23 -13.61 -7.60
CA SER A 124 -15.26 -13.74 -6.56
C SER A 124 -16.05 -12.44 -6.28
N ARG A 125 -15.46 -11.28 -6.57
CA ARG A 125 -16.06 -9.96 -6.35
C ARG A 125 -16.54 -9.30 -7.65
N MET A 126 -16.33 -9.94 -8.80
CA MET A 126 -16.64 -9.42 -10.14
C MET A 126 -16.10 -7.99 -10.36
N ASN A 127 -14.88 -7.73 -9.89
CA ASN A 127 -14.26 -6.41 -9.96
C ASN A 127 -13.00 -6.43 -10.82
N LEU A 128 -13.15 -6.14 -12.11
CA LEU A 128 -12.06 -6.13 -13.09
C LEU A 128 -11.25 -4.83 -13.09
N GLY A 129 -11.75 -3.78 -12.43
CA GLY A 129 -11.10 -2.46 -12.38
C GLY A 129 -9.62 -2.50 -11.99
N PRO A 130 -9.21 -3.21 -10.92
CA PRO A 130 -7.80 -3.34 -10.56
C PRO A 130 -6.93 -3.92 -11.67
N VAL A 131 -7.46 -4.88 -12.45
CA VAL A 131 -6.70 -5.53 -13.53
C VAL A 131 -6.50 -4.55 -14.68
N LEU A 132 -7.56 -3.83 -15.08
CA LEU A 132 -7.49 -2.80 -16.12
C LEU A 132 -6.57 -1.65 -15.70
N GLU A 133 -6.62 -1.21 -14.44
CA GLU A 133 -5.71 -0.23 -13.87
C GLU A 133 -4.26 -0.71 -13.94
N THR A 134 -4.01 -1.97 -13.61
CA THR A 134 -2.67 -2.59 -13.64
C THR A 134 -2.10 -2.59 -15.06
N HIS A 135 -2.89 -3.00 -16.06
CA HIS A 135 -2.47 -3.03 -17.47
C HIS A 135 -2.15 -1.64 -18.00
N LEU A 136 -3.06 -0.70 -17.80
CA LEU A 136 -2.89 0.66 -18.28
C LEU A 136 -1.77 1.39 -17.54
N GLY A 137 -1.59 1.10 -16.25
CA GLY A 137 -0.48 1.60 -15.44
C GLY A 137 0.88 1.10 -15.92
N TRP A 138 0.97 -0.16 -16.38
CA TRP A 138 2.20 -0.69 -16.99
C TRP A 138 2.59 0.10 -18.25
N ALA A 139 1.64 0.29 -19.16
CA ALA A 139 1.86 1.04 -20.38
C ALA A 139 2.23 2.51 -20.11
N ALA A 140 1.50 3.14 -19.18
CA ALA A 140 1.74 4.53 -18.78
C ALA A 140 3.14 4.74 -18.21
N ASN A 141 3.61 3.81 -17.36
CA ASN A 141 4.96 3.88 -16.82
C ASN A 141 6.00 3.66 -17.91
N ALA A 142 5.86 2.63 -18.75
CA ALA A 142 6.84 2.35 -19.80
C ALA A 142 7.00 3.49 -20.81
N LEU A 143 5.91 4.19 -21.14
CA LEU A 143 5.89 5.28 -22.13
C LEU A 143 6.01 6.68 -21.50
N GLY A 144 6.11 6.78 -20.18
CA GLY A 144 6.34 8.03 -19.46
C GLY A 144 5.16 9.01 -19.41
N PHE A 145 3.91 8.53 -19.45
CA PHE A 145 2.71 9.39 -19.36
C PHE A 145 1.84 9.05 -18.14
N ARG A 146 0.88 9.93 -17.84
CA ARG A 146 -0.14 9.69 -16.79
C ARG A 146 -1.51 9.58 -17.43
N VAL A 147 -2.32 8.68 -16.91
CA VAL A 147 -3.65 8.43 -17.46
C VAL A 147 -4.73 9.10 -16.64
N LEU A 148 -5.60 9.84 -17.32
CA LEU A 148 -6.87 10.32 -16.80
C LEU A 148 -7.97 9.53 -17.50
N SER A 149 -8.65 8.65 -16.77
CA SER A 149 -9.76 7.84 -17.29
C SER A 149 -11.06 8.30 -16.60
N PRO A 150 -11.90 9.11 -17.29
CA PRO A 150 -13.19 9.52 -16.77
C PRO A 150 -14.10 8.34 -16.45
N VAL A 151 -15.06 8.55 -15.55
CA VAL A 151 -16.06 7.53 -15.22
C VAL A 151 -17.00 7.36 -16.42
N PHE A 152 -17.17 6.13 -16.91
CA PHE A 152 -18.01 5.73 -18.05
C PHE A 152 -17.58 6.19 -19.45
N ASP A 153 -16.62 7.11 -19.55
CA ASP A 153 -16.01 7.58 -20.82
C ASP A 153 -14.48 7.47 -20.74
N GLY A 154 -14.03 6.31 -20.26
CA GLY A 154 -12.63 6.01 -20.01
C GLY A 154 -11.96 5.28 -21.17
N ALA A 155 -10.73 4.81 -20.93
CA ALA A 155 -10.05 3.92 -21.86
C ALA A 155 -10.86 2.62 -22.06
N ASP A 156 -11.15 2.28 -23.32
CA ASP A 156 -11.74 1.02 -23.72
C ASP A 156 -10.67 -0.10 -23.77
N ASN A 157 -11.11 -1.33 -24.00
CA ASN A 157 -10.19 -2.47 -24.07
C ASN A 157 -9.17 -2.30 -25.21
N ASP A 158 -9.61 -1.82 -26.37
CA ASP A 158 -8.73 -1.61 -27.53
C ASP A 158 -7.64 -0.58 -27.23
N ALA A 159 -7.97 0.53 -26.54
CA ALA A 159 -6.97 1.52 -26.13
C ALA A 159 -5.97 0.95 -25.10
N ILE A 160 -6.43 0.10 -24.17
CA ILE A 160 -5.54 -0.54 -23.19
C ILE A 160 -4.61 -1.53 -23.88
N GLU A 161 -5.13 -2.35 -24.79
CA GLU A 161 -4.35 -3.32 -25.58
C GLU A 161 -3.35 -2.60 -26.48
N ASP A 162 -3.76 -1.53 -27.17
CA ASP A 162 -2.86 -0.69 -27.96
C ASP A 162 -1.76 -0.07 -27.10
N ALA A 163 -2.10 0.45 -25.91
CA ALA A 163 -1.11 1.03 -25.00
C ALA A 163 -0.08 -0.01 -24.52
N LEU A 164 -0.54 -1.22 -24.19
CA LEU A 164 0.36 -2.33 -23.84
C LEU A 164 1.25 -2.72 -25.02
N CYS A 165 0.70 -2.78 -26.23
CA CYS A 165 1.45 -3.07 -27.45
C CYS A 165 2.49 -1.98 -27.77
N ARG A 166 2.17 -0.70 -27.60
CA ARG A 166 3.12 0.41 -27.72
C ARG A 166 4.25 0.29 -26.70
N ALA A 167 3.92 -0.05 -25.45
CA ALA A 167 4.91 -0.28 -24.40
C ALA A 167 5.83 -1.47 -24.72
N TRP A 168 5.29 -2.57 -25.26
CA TRP A 168 6.08 -3.72 -25.71
C TRP A 168 7.02 -3.35 -26.86
N ILE A 169 6.54 -2.61 -27.86
CA ILE A 169 7.37 -2.11 -28.98
C ILE A 169 8.49 -1.21 -28.46
N ALA A 170 8.18 -0.31 -27.52
CA ALA A 170 9.17 0.58 -26.91
C ALA A 170 10.25 -0.21 -26.15
N GLN A 171 9.88 -1.26 -25.41
CA GLN A 171 10.82 -2.14 -24.73
C GLN A 171 11.68 -2.94 -25.73
N ARG A 172 11.08 -3.48 -26.80
CA ARG A 172 11.79 -4.26 -27.82
C ARG A 172 12.76 -3.44 -28.67
N SER A 173 12.42 -2.19 -28.94
CA SER A 173 13.28 -1.26 -29.69
C SER A 173 14.44 -0.70 -28.85
N GLY A 174 14.46 -0.97 -27.53
CA GLY A 174 15.42 -0.37 -26.61
C GLY A 174 15.19 1.12 -26.38
N ALA A 175 13.99 1.62 -26.73
CA ALA A 175 13.58 3.01 -26.58
C ALA A 175 13.16 3.36 -25.13
N VAL A 176 13.01 2.37 -24.26
CA VAL A 176 12.74 2.57 -22.84
C VAL A 176 14.05 2.50 -22.07
N GLY A 177 14.50 3.64 -21.57
CA GLY A 177 15.62 3.74 -20.64
C GLY A 177 15.12 3.63 -19.20
N LEU A 178 15.70 2.73 -18.43
CA LEU A 178 15.40 2.54 -17.02
C LEU A 178 16.50 3.18 -16.16
N ASP A 179 16.14 4.17 -15.34
CA ASP A 179 17.03 4.65 -14.29
C ASP A 179 16.74 3.90 -12.99
N LEU A 180 17.67 3.01 -12.62
CA LEU A 180 17.56 2.16 -11.43
C LEU A 180 17.69 2.95 -10.12
N GLU A 181 18.25 4.16 -10.13
CA GLU A 181 18.39 4.97 -8.90
C GLU A 181 17.11 5.74 -8.57
N THR A 182 16.41 6.22 -9.59
CA THR A 182 15.18 7.02 -9.42
C THR A 182 13.89 6.24 -9.69
N ASP A 183 13.99 4.97 -10.12
CA ASP A 183 12.89 4.16 -10.68
C ASP A 183 12.08 4.95 -11.72
N SER A 184 12.76 5.84 -12.46
CA SER A 184 12.14 6.63 -13.51
C SER A 184 12.41 6.00 -14.86
N THR A 185 11.35 5.96 -15.67
CA THR A 185 11.40 5.49 -17.05
C THR A 185 11.48 6.70 -17.99
N SER A 186 12.42 6.62 -18.93
CA SER A 186 12.53 7.55 -20.05
C SER A 186 12.11 6.82 -21.32
N PHE A 187 11.39 7.51 -22.20
CA PHE A 187 10.90 6.95 -23.45
C PHE A 187 11.37 7.82 -24.62
N ASP A 188 12.14 7.22 -25.53
CA ASP A 188 12.57 7.83 -26.78
C ASP A 188 11.64 7.41 -27.93
N LEU A 189 10.68 8.28 -28.24
CA LEU A 189 9.71 8.05 -29.31
C LEU A 189 10.37 7.90 -30.69
N GLU A 190 11.43 8.65 -30.96
CA GLU A 190 12.06 8.67 -32.28
C GLU A 190 12.83 7.37 -32.55
N GLN A 191 13.48 6.82 -31.52
CA GLN A 191 14.11 5.51 -31.60
C GLN A 191 13.08 4.40 -31.88
N ALA A 192 11.92 4.44 -31.21
CA ALA A 192 10.85 3.46 -31.43
C ALA A 192 10.28 3.56 -32.86
N LYS A 193 10.07 4.77 -33.38
CA LYS A 193 9.61 5.00 -34.76
C LYS A 193 10.62 4.52 -35.80
N ALA A 194 11.92 4.75 -35.58
CA ALA A 194 12.98 4.28 -36.46
C ALA A 194 12.98 2.74 -36.56
N TRP A 195 12.89 2.06 -35.41
CA TRP A 195 12.84 0.59 -35.33
C TRP A 195 11.63 -0.02 -36.06
N LEU A 196 10.47 0.65 -36.00
CA LEU A 196 9.26 0.28 -36.73
C LEU A 196 9.41 0.48 -38.24
N SER A 197 10.00 1.60 -38.64
CA SER A 197 10.20 1.94 -40.06
C SER A 197 11.11 0.93 -40.78
N GLU A 198 12.15 0.43 -40.10
CA GLU A 198 13.02 -0.65 -40.61
C GLU A 198 12.25 -1.95 -40.90
N ARG A 199 11.12 -2.17 -40.23
CA ARG A 199 10.28 -3.37 -40.34
C ARG A 199 9.06 -3.14 -41.23
N GLY A 200 8.96 -1.98 -41.89
CA GLY A 200 7.89 -1.62 -42.80
C GLY A 200 6.60 -1.16 -42.11
N TYR A 201 6.67 -0.75 -40.83
CA TYR A 201 5.53 -0.20 -40.10
C TYR A 201 5.62 1.32 -39.99
N ASP A 202 4.47 1.98 -40.03
CA ASP A 202 4.36 3.43 -39.84
C ASP A 202 4.30 3.78 -38.34
N GLY A 203 5.41 4.29 -37.82
CA GLY A 203 5.53 4.68 -36.41
C GLY A 203 4.61 5.83 -36.00
N GLU A 204 4.28 6.76 -36.90
CA GLU A 204 3.37 7.87 -36.57
C GLU A 204 1.95 7.35 -36.34
N ARG A 205 1.51 6.38 -37.15
CA ARG A 205 0.19 5.76 -36.99
C ARG A 205 0.11 4.90 -35.73
N ILE A 206 1.14 4.12 -35.43
CA ILE A 206 1.15 3.20 -34.29
C ILE A 206 1.11 3.94 -32.95
N PHE A 207 1.83 5.05 -32.82
CA PHE A 207 1.88 5.84 -31.59
C PHE A 207 0.80 6.94 -31.51
N SER A 208 -0.02 7.11 -32.54
CA SER A 208 -1.13 8.08 -32.55
C SER A 208 -2.43 7.48 -31.99
N ASP A 209 -3.11 8.23 -31.12
CA ASP A 209 -4.43 7.86 -30.56
C ASP A 209 -5.57 7.93 -31.59
N GLU A 210 -5.33 8.53 -32.77
CA GLU A 210 -6.33 8.62 -33.84
C GLU A 210 -6.58 7.25 -34.51
N TYR A 211 -5.60 6.35 -34.50
CA TYR A 211 -5.64 5.07 -35.20
C TYR A 211 -5.73 3.90 -34.22
N ARG A 212 -6.93 3.67 -33.68
CA ARG A 212 -7.21 2.55 -32.76
C ARG A 212 -7.04 1.19 -33.43
N GLY A 213 -6.47 0.25 -32.67
CA GLY A 213 -6.19 -1.13 -33.05
C GLY A 213 -4.95 -1.32 -33.92
N GLU A 214 -4.34 -0.24 -34.44
CA GLU A 214 -3.17 -0.38 -35.31
C GLU A 214 -1.93 -0.83 -34.53
N ALA A 215 -1.76 -0.36 -33.29
CA ALA A 215 -0.67 -0.79 -32.44
C ALA A 215 -0.80 -2.28 -32.08
N LYS A 216 -2.00 -2.73 -31.71
CA LYS A 216 -2.32 -4.14 -31.47
C LYS A 216 -1.94 -5.01 -32.68
N LYS A 217 -2.43 -4.67 -33.88
CA LYS A 217 -2.16 -5.43 -35.11
C LYS A 217 -0.67 -5.54 -35.44
N ALA A 218 0.06 -4.42 -35.38
CA ALA A 218 1.49 -4.40 -35.67
C ALA A 218 2.27 -5.22 -34.63
N CYS A 219 1.94 -5.04 -33.35
CA CYS A 219 2.60 -5.71 -32.24
C CYS A 219 2.41 -7.23 -32.28
N LEU A 220 1.20 -7.73 -32.57
CA LEU A 220 0.93 -9.17 -32.65
C LEU A 220 1.72 -9.83 -33.80
N ARG A 221 1.79 -9.17 -34.96
CA ARG A 221 2.59 -9.65 -36.10
C ARG A 221 4.09 -9.67 -35.80
N LEU A 222 4.59 -8.61 -35.16
CA LEU A 222 5.98 -8.54 -34.71
C LEU A 222 6.31 -9.63 -33.69
N TRP A 223 5.41 -9.88 -32.74
CA TRP A 223 5.57 -10.92 -31.74
C TRP A 223 5.55 -12.33 -32.35
N LEU A 224 4.64 -12.62 -33.30
CA LEU A 224 4.65 -13.89 -34.04
C LEU A 224 5.98 -14.08 -34.79
N GLY A 225 6.50 -13.01 -35.38
CA GLY A 225 7.83 -12.99 -36.00
C GLY A 225 8.97 -13.32 -35.02
N ASP A 226 8.97 -12.71 -33.83
CA ASP A 226 9.93 -13.01 -32.74
C ASP A 226 9.90 -14.49 -32.33
N VAL A 227 8.72 -15.10 -32.36
CA VAL A 227 8.48 -16.51 -31.99
C VAL A 227 8.76 -17.48 -33.17
N GLY A 228 9.05 -16.94 -34.35
CA GLY A 228 9.42 -17.69 -35.55
C GLY A 228 8.24 -18.17 -36.41
N ILE A 229 7.06 -17.55 -36.27
CA ILE A 229 5.85 -17.89 -37.02
C ILE A 229 5.55 -16.79 -38.03
N SER A 230 5.41 -17.16 -39.30
CA SER A 230 5.07 -16.19 -40.35
C SER A 230 3.60 -15.79 -40.26
N SER A 231 3.35 -14.48 -40.14
CA SER A 231 2.01 -13.90 -40.16
C SER A 231 1.65 -13.30 -41.52
N GLN A 232 2.44 -13.55 -42.57
CA GLN A 232 2.20 -13.00 -43.91
C GLN A 232 0.95 -13.66 -44.54
N GLY A 233 -0.06 -12.85 -44.85
CA GLY A 233 -1.31 -13.32 -45.47
C GLY A 233 -2.43 -13.69 -44.51
N LEU A 234 -2.18 -13.66 -43.19
CA LEU A 234 -3.23 -13.81 -42.18
C LEU A 234 -4.04 -12.51 -42.04
N SER A 235 -5.36 -12.66 -41.91
CA SER A 235 -6.23 -11.59 -41.43
C SER A 235 -5.87 -11.19 -39.99
N ASP A 236 -6.34 -10.02 -39.56
CA ASP A 236 -6.04 -9.52 -38.20
C ASP A 236 -6.60 -10.46 -37.11
N GLU A 237 -7.79 -11.02 -37.33
CA GLU A 237 -8.43 -11.98 -36.40
C GLU A 237 -7.68 -13.32 -36.35
N GLU A 238 -7.22 -13.82 -37.51
CA GLU A 238 -6.42 -15.05 -37.56
C GLU A 238 -5.05 -14.87 -36.89
N ALA A 239 -4.43 -13.69 -37.03
CA ALA A 239 -3.17 -13.39 -36.37
C ALA A 239 -3.32 -13.33 -34.83
N GLU A 240 -4.43 -12.79 -34.34
CA GLU A 240 -4.74 -12.77 -32.90
C GLU A 240 -5.02 -14.17 -32.36
N ALA A 241 -5.83 -14.97 -33.06
CA ALA A 241 -6.12 -16.35 -32.67
C ALA A 241 -4.85 -17.22 -32.65
N GLU A 242 -3.97 -17.05 -33.66
CA GLU A 242 -2.70 -17.75 -33.71
C GLU A 242 -1.75 -17.30 -32.60
N ALA A 243 -1.68 -16.00 -32.30
CA ALA A 243 -0.87 -15.49 -31.20
C ALA A 243 -1.34 -16.08 -29.85
N GLN A 244 -2.66 -16.16 -29.62
CA GLN A 244 -3.23 -16.77 -28.43
C GLN A 244 -2.89 -18.26 -28.33
N ARG A 245 -3.04 -19.02 -29.43
CA ARG A 245 -2.71 -20.46 -29.47
C ARG A 245 -1.25 -20.70 -29.12
N VAL A 246 -0.35 -19.91 -29.70
CA VAL A 246 1.10 -20.03 -29.50
C VAL A 246 1.49 -19.63 -28.07
N SER A 247 0.83 -18.63 -27.51
CA SER A 247 0.99 -18.21 -26.10
C SER A 247 0.70 -19.35 -25.14
N GLU A 248 -0.41 -20.07 -25.37
CA GLU A 248 -0.84 -21.19 -24.53
C GLU A 248 0.07 -22.41 -24.71
N GLU A 249 0.42 -22.77 -25.94
CA GLU A 249 1.29 -23.92 -26.24
C GLU A 249 2.72 -23.74 -25.70
N ARG A 250 3.27 -22.52 -25.81
CA ARG A 250 4.67 -22.23 -25.41
C ARG A 250 4.79 -21.53 -24.06
N THR A 251 3.67 -21.23 -23.40
CA THR A 251 3.61 -20.51 -22.12
C THR A 251 4.34 -19.15 -22.17
N LEU A 252 4.20 -18.45 -23.30
CA LEU A 252 4.85 -17.15 -23.53
C LEU A 252 3.86 -16.00 -23.34
N PRO A 253 4.26 -14.88 -22.72
CA PRO A 253 3.38 -13.73 -22.57
C PRO A 253 3.09 -13.07 -23.92
N ILE A 254 1.81 -12.90 -24.24
CA ILE A 254 1.38 -12.06 -25.36
C ILE A 254 1.39 -10.60 -24.95
N PRO A 255 1.81 -9.68 -25.84
CA PRO A 255 1.90 -8.25 -25.52
C PRO A 255 0.57 -7.63 -25.05
N THR A 256 -0.56 -8.11 -25.55
CA THR A 256 -1.90 -7.60 -25.21
C THR A 256 -2.39 -8.02 -23.81
N SER A 257 -1.80 -9.05 -23.20
CA SER A 257 -2.30 -9.63 -21.94
C SER A 257 -1.85 -8.89 -20.67
N GLY A 258 -0.87 -7.99 -20.77
CA GLY A 258 -0.25 -7.35 -19.60
C GLY A 258 0.52 -8.33 -18.70
N LYS A 259 0.82 -9.54 -19.19
CA LYS A 259 1.60 -10.56 -18.47
C LYS A 259 3.07 -10.48 -18.84
N THR A 260 3.92 -10.84 -17.90
CA THR A 260 5.36 -10.99 -18.11
C THR A 260 5.86 -12.24 -17.40
N ILE A 261 7.02 -12.74 -17.81
CA ILE A 261 7.75 -13.76 -17.07
C ILE A 261 8.32 -13.09 -15.82
N LEU A 262 8.12 -13.73 -14.67
CA LEU A 262 8.74 -13.35 -13.40
C LEU A 262 9.73 -14.45 -13.01
N TYR A 263 10.74 -14.07 -12.22
CA TYR A 263 11.71 -14.99 -11.64
C TYR A 263 11.54 -14.99 -10.12
N ASP A 264 11.63 -16.16 -9.48
CA ASP A 264 11.65 -16.25 -8.02
C ASP A 264 12.96 -15.67 -7.50
N GLY A 265 12.90 -14.66 -6.63
CA GLY A 265 14.09 -14.02 -6.05
C GLY A 265 14.95 -14.98 -5.23
N ARG A 266 14.37 -16.08 -4.71
CA ARG A 266 15.09 -17.06 -3.88
C ARG A 266 15.87 -18.09 -4.69
N THR A 267 15.30 -18.56 -5.80
CA THR A 267 15.88 -19.63 -6.62
C THR A 267 16.50 -19.12 -7.91
N GLY A 268 16.05 -17.96 -8.41
CA GLY A 268 16.38 -17.43 -9.73
C GLY A 268 15.64 -18.12 -10.88
N GLU A 269 14.78 -19.10 -10.60
CA GLU A 269 14.04 -19.83 -11.62
C GLU A 269 12.81 -19.03 -12.08
N PRO A 270 12.44 -19.10 -13.37
CA PRO A 270 11.21 -18.48 -13.86
C PRO A 270 9.99 -19.19 -13.28
N PHE A 271 8.90 -18.45 -13.03
CA PHE A 271 7.62 -19.05 -12.67
C PHE A 271 7.04 -19.87 -13.84
N ASP A 272 6.28 -20.92 -13.51
CA ASP A 272 5.68 -21.83 -14.49
C ASP A 272 4.76 -21.14 -15.51
N GLN A 273 4.10 -20.05 -15.11
CA GLN A 273 3.19 -19.29 -15.97
C GLN A 273 3.48 -17.78 -15.93
N PRO A 274 3.27 -17.06 -17.04
CA PRO A 274 3.35 -15.60 -17.06
C PRO A 274 2.35 -14.97 -16.09
N VAL A 275 2.81 -13.96 -15.36
CA VAL A 275 2.06 -13.28 -14.32
C VAL A 275 1.71 -11.86 -14.78
N THR A 276 0.50 -11.39 -14.49
CA THR A 276 0.11 -10.00 -14.73
C THR A 276 0.87 -9.09 -13.78
N VAL A 277 1.64 -8.15 -14.35
CA VAL A 277 2.40 -7.15 -13.60
C VAL A 277 2.07 -5.77 -14.13
N GLY A 278 2.02 -4.79 -13.24
CA GLY A 278 1.71 -3.41 -13.61
C GLY A 278 1.65 -2.50 -12.41
N TYR A 279 1.27 -1.26 -12.67
CA TYR A 279 1.20 -0.22 -11.64
C TYR A 279 -0.25 -0.01 -11.20
N VAL A 280 -0.47 -0.06 -9.89
CA VAL A 280 -1.79 0.10 -9.27
C VAL A 280 -1.72 1.10 -8.14
N TYR A 281 -2.76 1.92 -7.97
CA TYR A 281 -2.80 2.90 -6.88
C TYR A 281 -3.36 2.27 -5.60
N ILE A 282 -2.53 2.24 -4.55
CA ILE A 282 -2.87 1.68 -3.24
C ILE A 282 -2.76 2.74 -2.15
N MET A 283 -3.75 2.76 -1.25
CA MET A 283 -3.83 3.66 -0.11
C MET A 283 -3.64 2.91 1.20
N LYS A 284 -2.93 3.54 2.14
CA LYS A 284 -2.90 3.12 3.54
C LYS A 284 -4.15 3.63 4.25
N LEU A 285 -4.91 2.73 4.89
CA LEU A 285 -6.07 3.13 5.68
C LEU A 285 -5.66 3.51 7.10
N ILE A 286 -6.49 4.34 7.74
CA ILE A 286 -6.37 4.70 9.17
C ILE A 286 -6.49 3.51 10.14
N HIS A 287 -6.81 2.32 9.63
CA HIS A 287 -7.01 1.11 10.42
C HIS A 287 -5.67 0.42 10.68
N LEU A 288 -4.89 0.96 11.61
CA LEU A 288 -3.57 0.45 11.94
C LEU A 288 -3.66 -0.67 12.98
N VAL A 289 -2.68 -1.58 12.95
CA VAL A 289 -2.64 -2.70 13.91
C VAL A 289 -2.32 -2.21 15.31
N GLU A 290 -1.45 -1.21 15.44
CA GLU A 290 -1.05 -0.60 16.71
C GLU A 290 -2.28 -0.08 17.48
N ASP A 291 -3.24 0.52 16.76
CA ASP A 291 -4.46 1.04 17.35
C ASP A 291 -5.47 -0.07 17.70
N LYS A 292 -5.22 -1.33 17.33
CA LYS A 292 -6.12 -2.47 17.47
C LYS A 292 -5.66 -3.51 18.47
N ILE A 293 -4.37 -3.67 18.70
CA ILE A 293 -3.86 -4.56 19.74
C ILE A 293 -4.22 -3.98 21.12
N HIS A 294 -4.80 -4.81 21.98
CA HIS A 294 -5.06 -4.47 23.37
C HIS A 294 -5.13 -5.76 24.18
N ALA A 295 -4.41 -5.80 25.30
CA ALA A 295 -4.41 -6.92 26.23
C ALA A 295 -4.62 -6.41 27.65
N ARG A 296 -5.32 -7.20 28.47
CA ARG A 296 -5.60 -6.88 29.87
C ARG A 296 -5.34 -8.11 30.72
N SER A 297 -4.64 -7.92 31.84
CA SER A 297 -4.56 -8.90 32.93
C SER A 297 -5.61 -8.61 34.00
N THR A 298 -5.58 -7.41 34.59
CA THR A 298 -6.56 -6.89 35.57
C THR A 298 -6.87 -5.42 35.26
N GLY A 299 -7.97 -4.89 35.78
CA GLY A 299 -8.38 -3.51 35.50
C GLY A 299 -9.62 -3.09 36.29
N PRO A 300 -10.15 -1.89 36.06
CA PRO A 300 -11.29 -1.37 36.81
C PRO A 300 -12.58 -2.15 36.54
N TYR A 301 -13.50 -2.06 37.50
CA TYR A 301 -14.79 -2.76 37.52
C TYR A 301 -15.94 -1.76 37.63
N SER A 302 -17.06 -2.11 37.03
CA SER A 302 -18.30 -1.37 37.16
C SER A 302 -18.77 -1.43 38.60
N LEU A 303 -19.09 -0.26 39.18
CA LEU A 303 -19.58 -0.17 40.55
C LEU A 303 -20.88 -0.97 40.76
N ILE A 304 -21.74 -1.03 39.73
CA ILE A 304 -23.07 -1.66 39.80
C ILE A 304 -22.96 -3.16 39.56
N THR A 305 -22.38 -3.56 38.42
CA THR A 305 -22.40 -4.96 37.98
C THR A 305 -21.21 -5.76 38.49
N GLN A 306 -20.20 -5.09 39.06
CA GLN A 306 -18.90 -5.70 39.40
C GLN A 306 -18.28 -6.48 38.22
N GLN A 307 -18.68 -6.12 37.00
CA GLN A 307 -18.10 -6.65 35.79
C GLN A 307 -16.91 -5.78 35.38
N PRO A 308 -15.89 -6.39 34.75
CA PRO A 308 -14.83 -5.64 34.10
C PRO A 308 -15.46 -4.58 33.17
N LEU A 309 -15.09 -3.31 33.34
CA LEU A 309 -15.47 -2.28 32.39
C LEU A 309 -14.85 -2.60 31.01
N GLY A 310 -15.42 -2.06 29.92
CA GLY A 310 -14.97 -2.28 28.54
C GLY A 310 -14.59 -0.99 27.79
N GLY A 311 -13.40 -0.97 27.16
CA GLY A 311 -12.90 0.19 26.40
C GLY A 311 -11.38 0.44 26.51
N LYS A 312 -10.70 0.67 25.38
CA LYS A 312 -9.24 0.88 25.35
C LYS A 312 -8.74 2.05 26.21
N ALA A 313 -9.49 3.15 26.22
CA ALA A 313 -9.16 4.37 26.95
C ALA A 313 -9.10 4.17 28.48
N GLN A 314 -9.66 3.08 28.99
CA GLN A 314 -9.69 2.76 30.42
C GLN A 314 -8.85 1.51 30.76
N PHE A 315 -7.94 1.09 29.86
CA PHE A 315 -7.15 -0.15 29.98
C PHE A 315 -8.00 -1.43 30.04
N GLU A 316 -9.11 -1.46 29.31
CA GLU A 316 -10.10 -2.53 29.44
C GLU A 316 -10.13 -3.45 28.22
N GLY A 317 -9.69 -4.70 28.41
CA GLY A 317 -9.81 -5.79 27.44
C GLY A 317 -10.90 -6.78 27.83
N ARG A 318 -11.39 -7.56 26.85
CA ARG A 318 -12.18 -8.77 27.13
C ARG A 318 -11.26 -9.84 27.72
N ILE A 319 -11.61 -10.36 28.89
CA ILE A 319 -11.06 -11.61 29.39
C ILE A 319 -11.68 -12.71 28.53
N GLN A 320 -10.93 -13.29 27.60
CA GLN A 320 -11.28 -14.61 27.08
C GLN A 320 -10.80 -15.61 28.12
N ALA A 321 -11.74 -16.21 28.84
CA ALA A 321 -11.52 -17.39 29.67
C ALA A 321 -11.38 -18.63 28.77
#